data_AF-A0A382URH5-F1
#
_entry.id   AF-A0A382URH5-F1
#
_cell.length_a   1.000
_cell.length_b   1.000
_cell.length_c   1.000
_cell.angle_alpha   90.00
_cell.angle_beta   90.00
_cell.angle_gamma   90.00
#
_symmetry.space_group_name_H-M   'P 1'
#
loop_
_entity.id
_entity.type
_entity.pdbx_description
1 polymer ?
#
loop_
_entity_poly.entity_id
_entity_poly.type
_entity_poly.pdbx_seq_one_letter_code
_entity_poly.pdbx_strand_id
1 'polypeptide(L)'
;MPFFIYYFTMAPTVSLWDCGEFISTSIILGVPHPPGTPLYLLIGNFFSQIPILNDLGARVNLISPIASALSIMFLYMIIVHLIKEFTKKDNLSIYLSAFIGALTFAVTDSQWFNAVEA
;
A
#
# COMPACT_ATOMS: atom_id res chain seq x y z
N MET A 1 12.13 1.25 2.90
CA MET A 1 12.24 -0.21 3.03
C MET A 1 10.95 -0.93 2.63
N PRO A 2 9.78 -0.69 3.28
CA PRO A 2 8.54 -1.42 2.95
C PRO A 2 8.15 -1.33 1.48
N PHE A 3 8.26 -0.13 0.89
CA PHE A 3 7.98 0.09 -0.54
C PHE A 3 8.73 -0.88 -1.46
N PHE A 4 10.04 -1.09 -1.24
CA PHE A 4 10.83 -1.98 -2.10
C PHE A 4 10.39 -3.43 -1.96
N ILE A 5 10.08 -3.88 -0.73
CA ILE A 5 9.56 -5.22 -0.50
C ILE A 5 8.29 -5.42 -1.32
N TYR A 6 7.31 -4.52 -1.14
CA TYR A 6 6.03 -4.61 -1.84
C TYR A 6 6.16 -4.47 -3.34
N TYR A 7 6.97 -3.53 -3.84
CA TYR A 7 7.18 -3.31 -5.27
C TYR A 7 7.79 -4.53 -5.96
N PHE A 8 8.79 -5.18 -5.36
CA PHE A 8 9.42 -6.36 -5.94
C PHE A 8 8.58 -7.63 -5.82
N THR A 9 7.61 -7.66 -4.91
CA THR A 9 6.68 -8.79 -4.74
C THR A 9 5.27 -8.52 -5.24
N MET A 10 5.04 -7.37 -5.88
CA MET A 10 3.74 -6.97 -6.43
C MET A 10 3.33 -7.88 -7.59
N ALA A 11 2.04 -8.11 -7.75
CA ALA A 11 1.52 -8.82 -8.91
C ALA A 11 1.93 -8.10 -10.22
N PRO A 12 2.56 -8.81 -11.17
CA PRO A 12 3.05 -8.21 -12.41
C PRO A 12 1.94 -7.93 -13.43
N THR A 13 0.72 -8.40 -13.16
CA THR A 13 -0.49 -8.24 -13.98
C THR A 13 -1.72 -8.25 -13.06
N VAL A 14 -2.92 -8.36 -13.64
CA VAL A 14 -4.17 -8.61 -12.91
C VAL A 14 -4.05 -9.88 -12.05
N SER A 15 -4.38 -9.77 -10.76
CA SER A 15 -4.51 -10.89 -9.84
C SER A 15 -5.97 -11.35 -9.69
N LEU A 16 -6.18 -12.42 -8.93
CA LEU A 16 -7.49 -13.06 -8.78
C LEU A 16 -8.41 -12.24 -7.86
N TRP A 17 -9.73 -12.47 -7.95
CA TRP A 17 -10.76 -11.85 -7.10
C TRP A 17 -11.14 -10.43 -7.56
N ASP A 18 -11.11 -9.43 -6.66
CA ASP A 18 -11.60 -8.07 -6.91
C ASP A 18 -10.66 -7.27 -7.81
N CYS A 19 -9.38 -7.59 -7.82
CA CYS A 19 -8.35 -6.81 -8.50
C CYS A 19 -8.65 -6.64 -9.99
N GLY A 20 -9.18 -7.67 -10.66
CA GLY A 20 -9.60 -7.58 -12.06
C GLY A 20 -10.75 -6.60 -12.29
N GLU A 21 -11.74 -6.56 -11.40
CA GLU A 21 -12.84 -5.61 -11.46
C GLU A 21 -12.33 -4.18 -11.23
N PHE A 22 -11.52 -3.96 -10.19
CA PHE A 22 -10.98 -2.64 -9.85
C PHE A 22 -10.01 -2.09 -10.91
N ILE A 23 -9.15 -2.93 -11.48
CA ILE A 23 -8.23 -2.54 -12.56
C ILE A 23 -9.01 -2.17 -13.82
N SER A 24 -9.94 -3.04 -14.26
CA SER A 24 -10.72 -2.80 -15.48
C SER A 24 -11.60 -1.55 -15.36
N THR A 25 -12.32 -1.40 -14.25
CA THR A 25 -13.16 -0.23 -13.97
C THR A 25 -12.33 1.05 -13.79
N SER A 26 -11.10 0.97 -13.28
CA SER A 26 -10.19 2.13 -13.22
C SER A 26 -9.74 2.58 -14.61
N ILE A 27 -9.46 1.65 -15.53
CA ILE A 27 -9.02 1.98 -16.90
C ILE A 27 -10.16 2.65 -17.69
N ILE A 28 -11.38 2.12 -17.60
CA ILE A 28 -12.53 2.63 -18.36
C ILE A 28 -13.36 3.69 -17.62
N LEU A 29 -13.03 3.99 -16.37
CA LEU A 29 -13.84 4.79 -15.43
C LEU A 29 -15.28 4.25 -15.30
N GLY A 30 -15.39 2.94 -15.15
CA GLY A 30 -16.64 2.21 -14.94
C GLY A 30 -17.11 2.29 -13.48
N VAL A 31 -18.16 1.54 -13.15
CA VAL A 31 -18.62 1.39 -11.77
C VAL A 31 -18.33 -0.05 -11.35
N PRO A 32 -17.42 -0.29 -10.38
CA PRO A 32 -17.33 -1.61 -9.76
C PRO A 32 -18.61 -1.87 -8.98
N HIS A 33 -18.79 -3.10 -8.50
CA HIS A 33 -19.98 -3.53 -7.76
C HIS A 33 -20.51 -2.44 -6.80
N PRO A 34 -21.84 -2.20 -6.75
CA PRO A 34 -22.41 -1.14 -5.92
C PRO A 34 -21.93 -1.24 -4.47
N PRO A 35 -21.49 -0.15 -3.81
CA PRO A 35 -21.76 1.29 -4.06
C PRO A 35 -20.72 2.05 -4.92
N GLY A 36 -19.75 1.35 -5.53
CA GLY A 36 -18.65 1.96 -6.27
C GLY A 36 -17.53 2.53 -5.39
N THR A 37 -16.40 2.92 -6.00
CA THR A 37 -15.19 3.44 -5.31
C THR A 37 -14.53 4.61 -6.06
N PRO A 38 -15.24 5.73 -6.27
CA PRO A 38 -14.88 6.75 -7.26
C PRO A 38 -13.48 7.36 -7.09
N LEU A 39 -13.04 7.61 -5.85
CA LEU A 39 -11.68 8.13 -5.60
C LEU A 39 -10.60 7.15 -6.03
N TYR A 40 -10.76 5.86 -5.70
CA TYR A 40 -9.82 4.82 -6.09
C TYR A 40 -9.74 4.73 -7.61
N LEU A 41 -10.88 4.75 -8.30
CA LEU A 41 -10.94 4.66 -9.77
C LEU A 41 -10.23 5.84 -10.46
N LEU A 42 -10.37 7.06 -9.94
CA LEU A 42 -9.67 8.23 -10.48
C LEU A 42 -8.15 8.10 -10.32
N ILE A 43 -7.69 7.61 -9.17
CA ILE A 43 -6.27 7.34 -8.92
C ILE A 43 -5.79 6.18 -9.82
N GLY A 44 -6.54 5.09 -9.89
CA GLY A 44 -6.29 3.94 -10.78
C GLY A 44 -6.16 4.36 -12.23
N ASN A 45 -7.07 5.19 -12.72
CA ASN A 45 -7.03 5.73 -14.07
C ASN A 45 -5.76 6.53 -14.32
N PHE A 46 -5.41 7.44 -13.40
CA PHE A 46 -4.17 8.21 -13.48
C PHE A 46 -2.95 7.30 -13.56
N PHE A 47 -2.83 6.31 -12.66
CA PHE A 47 -1.71 5.37 -12.66
C PHE A 47 -1.64 4.52 -13.94
N SER A 48 -2.78 4.06 -14.46
CA SER A 48 -2.84 3.27 -15.71
C SER A 48 -2.24 4.01 -16.92
N GLN A 49 -2.32 5.34 -16.93
CA GLN A 49 -1.80 6.19 -18.00
C GLN A 49 -0.29 6.43 -17.91
N ILE A 50 0.33 6.17 -16.75
CA ILE A 50 1.76 6.42 -16.54
C ILE A 50 2.58 5.26 -17.15
N PRO A 51 3.46 5.52 -18.13
CA PRO A 51 4.19 4.47 -18.84
C PRO A 51 5.44 4.00 -18.08
N ILE A 52 5.32 3.63 -16.81
CA ILE A 52 6.43 3.10 -15.99
C ILE A 52 6.58 1.57 -16.15
N LEU A 53 5.46 0.86 -16.34
CA LEU A 53 5.43 -0.60 -16.51
C LEU A 53 4.76 -0.97 -17.84
N ASN A 54 5.10 -2.14 -18.40
CA ASN A 54 4.55 -2.57 -19.69
C ASN A 54 3.08 -2.97 -19.60
N ASP A 55 2.67 -3.58 -18.49
CA ASP A 55 1.30 -4.06 -18.27
C ASP A 55 0.42 -2.99 -17.58
N LEU A 56 -0.82 -2.84 -18.02
CA LEU A 56 -1.76 -1.86 -17.46
C LEU A 56 -2.21 -2.21 -16.03
N GLY A 57 -2.41 -3.49 -15.74
CA GLY A 57 -2.74 -3.96 -14.40
C GLY A 57 -1.60 -3.72 -13.42
N ALA A 58 -0.36 -3.99 -13.83
CA ALA A 58 0.82 -3.69 -13.02
C ALA A 58 0.91 -2.20 -12.66
N ARG A 59 0.54 -1.30 -13.57
CA ARG A 59 0.54 0.15 -13.30
C ARG A 59 -0.48 0.53 -12.23
N VAL A 60 -1.67 -0.06 -12.28
CA VAL A 60 -2.71 0.17 -11.26
C VAL A 60 -2.30 -0.46 -9.92
N ASN A 61 -1.72 -1.66 -9.95
CA ASN A 61 -1.21 -2.34 -8.76
C ASN A 61 -0.21 -1.48 -7.97
N LEU A 62 0.54 -0.57 -8.61
CA LEU A 62 1.50 0.31 -7.92
C LEU A 62 0.87 1.20 -6.83
N ILE A 63 -0.44 1.43 -6.88
CA ILE A 63 -1.15 2.18 -5.84
C ILE A 63 -0.99 1.49 -4.48
N SER A 64 -1.13 0.16 -4.43
CA SER A 64 -1.10 -0.62 -3.20
C SER A 64 0.27 -0.62 -2.50
N PRO A 65 1.41 -0.87 -3.17
CA PRO A 65 2.74 -0.72 -2.57
C PRO A 65 3.02 0.68 -2.02
N ILE A 66 2.58 1.73 -2.74
CA ILE A 66 2.79 3.12 -2.31
C ILE A 66 1.96 3.43 -1.07
N ALA A 67 0.66 3.15 -1.11
CA ALA A 67 -0.25 3.41 0.00
C ALA A 67 0.13 2.60 1.24
N SER A 68 0.47 1.32 1.07
CA SER A 68 0.90 0.45 2.16
C SER A 68 2.23 0.90 2.76
N ALA A 69 3.21 1.31 1.95
CA ALA A 69 4.47 1.81 2.48
C ALA A 69 4.29 3.11 3.30
N LEU A 70 3.39 4.00 2.87
CA LEU A 70 3.02 5.18 3.65
C LEU A 70 2.32 4.82 4.96
N SER A 71 1.41 3.83 4.93
CA SER A 71 0.77 3.31 6.15
C SER A 71 1.80 2.80 7.17
N ILE A 72 2.81 2.04 6.75
CA ILE A 72 3.90 1.57 7.63
C ILE A 72 4.73 2.74 8.18
N MET A 73 4.99 3.77 7.36
CA MET A 73 5.67 4.98 7.82
C MET A 73 4.88 5.69 8.92
N PHE A 74 3.56 5.85 8.74
CA PHE A 74 2.70 6.45 9.76
C PHE A 74 2.61 5.58 11.02
N LEU A 75 2.53 4.25 10.87
CA LEU A 75 2.56 3.32 12.00
C LEU A 75 3.82 3.52 12.83
N TYR A 76 5.00 3.60 12.20
CA TYR A 76 6.25 3.92 12.88
C TYR A 76 6.16 5.26 13.64
N MET A 77 5.68 6.32 12.99
CA MET A 77 5.55 7.64 13.61
C MET A 77 4.60 7.62 14.81
N ILE A 78 3.48 6.90 14.72
CA ILE A 78 2.50 6.73 15.79
C ILE A 78 3.13 5.99 16.96
N ILE A 79 3.85 4.88 16.73
CA ILE A 79 4.51 4.13 17.80
C ILE A 79 5.55 5.01 18.52
N VAL A 80 6.39 5.74 17.77
CA VAL A 80 7.36 6.68 18.36
C VAL A 80 6.65 7.74 19.19
N HIS A 81 5.61 8.38 18.64
CA HIS A 81 4.87 9.44 19.32
C HIS A 81 4.23 8.93 20.62
N LEU A 82 3.56 7.78 20.59
CA LEU A 82 2.92 7.19 21.76
C LEU A 82 3.94 6.84 22.84
N ILE A 83 5.03 6.14 22.51
CA ILE A 83 6.03 5.73 23.51
C ILE A 83 6.68 6.96 24.15
N LYS A 84 7.00 8.00 23.37
CA LYS A 84 7.51 9.27 23.91
C LYS A 84 6.51 9.93 24.84
N GLU A 85 5.23 9.92 24.49
CA GLU A 85 4.18 10.53 25.31
C GLU A 85 3.98 9.80 26.64
N PHE A 86 4.03 8.46 26.63
CA PHE A 86 3.90 7.65 27.86
C PHE A 86 5.15 7.69 28.75
N THR A 87 6.35 7.63 28.16
CA THR A 87 7.59 7.52 28.94
C THR A 87 8.19 8.88 29.30
N LYS A 88 7.80 9.95 28.59
CA LYS A 88 8.40 11.29 28.64
C LYS A 88 9.92 11.26 28.43
N LYS A 89 10.42 10.28 27.68
CA LYS A 89 11.85 10.10 27.32
C LYS A 89 12.04 10.26 25.82
N ASP A 90 13.24 10.65 25.42
CA ASP A 90 13.67 10.68 24.02
C ASP A 90 15.01 9.96 23.87
N ASN A 91 14.95 8.63 23.74
CA ASN A 91 16.12 7.76 23.66
C ASN A 91 16.09 6.96 22.36
N LEU A 92 17.29 6.58 21.88
CA LEU A 92 17.45 5.77 20.67
C LEU A 92 16.64 4.46 20.70
N SER A 93 16.48 3.86 21.89
CA SER A 93 15.72 2.62 22.06
C SER A 93 14.26 2.73 21.62
N ILE A 94 13.64 3.91 21.72
CA ILE A 94 12.25 4.15 21.31
C ILE A 94 12.13 4.06 19.78
N TYR A 95 13.07 4.67 19.06
CA TYR A 95 13.07 4.62 17.60
C TYR A 95 13.38 3.20 17.11
N LEU A 96 14.30 2.49 17.75
CA LEU A 96 14.63 1.12 17.40
C LEU A 96 13.45 0.16 17.63
N SER A 97 12.77 0.26 18.78
CA SER A 97 11.61 -0.58 19.07
C SER A 97 10.43 -0.27 18.13
N ALA A 98 10.18 1.00 17.84
CA ALA A 98 9.16 1.42 16.87
C ALA A 98 9.49 0.93 15.45
N PHE A 99 10.76 1.01 15.05
CA PHE A 99 11.23 0.52 13.75
C PHE A 99 11.01 -0.99 13.62
N ILE A 100 11.41 -1.77 14.62
CA ILE A 100 11.19 -3.22 14.65
C ILE A 100 9.69 -3.54 14.61
N GLY A 101 8.88 -2.86 15.42
CA GLY A 101 7.43 -3.08 15.45
C GLY A 101 6.74 -2.80 14.12
N ALA A 102 7.05 -1.67 13.49
CA ALA A 102 6.49 -1.30 12.19
C ALA A 102 6.96 -2.25 11.07
N LEU A 103 8.23 -2.68 11.10
CA LEU A 103 8.77 -3.60 10.10
C LEU A 103 8.20 -5.01 10.23
N THR A 104 7.97 -5.50 11.46
CA THR A 104 7.29 -6.78 11.70
C THR A 104 5.87 -6.74 11.15
N PHE A 105 5.13 -5.65 11.37
CA PHE A 105 3.78 -5.50 10.81
C PHE A 105 3.80 -5.47 9.28
N ALA A 106 4.81 -4.83 8.68
CA ALA A 106 4.94 -4.71 7.23
C ALA A 106 5.01 -6.06 6.49
N VAL A 107 5.51 -7.11 7.13
CA VAL A 107 5.66 -8.45 6.54
C VAL A 107 4.62 -9.45 7.01
N THR A 108 3.59 -9.00 7.74
CA THR A 108 2.45 -9.87 8.09
C THR A 108 1.66 -10.25 6.84
N ASP A 109 1.14 -11.47 6.78
CA ASP A 109 0.42 -11.99 5.61
C ASP A 109 -0.71 -11.06 5.14
N SER A 110 -1.56 -10.60 6.06
CA SER A 110 -2.68 -9.72 5.71
C SER A 110 -2.22 -8.38 5.16
N GLN A 111 -1.19 -7.76 5.74
CA GLN A 111 -0.69 -6.47 5.27
C GLN A 111 0.05 -6.63 3.94
N TRP A 112 0.86 -7.67 3.80
CA TRP A 112 1.62 -7.94 2.59
C TRP A 112 0.68 -8.27 1.42
N PHE A 113 -0.33 -9.12 1.63
CA PHE A 113 -1.29 -9.51 0.60
C PHE A 113 -2.03 -8.30 0.01
N ASN A 114 -2.51 -7.40 0.86
CA ASN A 114 -3.13 -6.14 0.42
C ASN A 114 -2.13 -5.15 -0.20
N ALA A 115 -0.84 -5.27 0.09
CA ALA A 115 0.18 -4.36 -0.42
C ALA A 115 0.68 -4.75 -1.81
N VAL A 116 0.48 -6.00 -2.25
CA VAL A 116 0.98 -6.53 -3.53
C VAL A 116 -0.06 -6.59 -4.64
N GLU A 117 -1.34 -6.36 -4.31
CA GLU A 117 -2.48 -6.43 -5.23
C GLU A 117 -3.42 -5.22 -5.08
N ALA A 118 -4.10 -4.88 -6.17
CA ALA A 118 -4.96 -3.70 -6.33
C ALA A 118 -6.38 -3.89 -5.78
#